data_AF-A0A2M8D3V3-F1
#
_entry.id   AF-A0A2M8D3V3-F1
#
_cell.length_a   1.000
_cell.length_b   1.000
_cell.length_c   1.000
_cell.angle_alpha   90.00
_cell.angle_beta   90.00
_cell.angle_gamma   90.00
#
_symmetry.space_group_name_H-M   'P 1'
#
loop_
_entity.id
_entity.type
_entity.pdbx_description
1 polymer ?
#
loop_
_entity_poly.entity_id
_entity_poly.type
_entity_poly.pdbx_seq_one_letter_code
_entity_poly.pdbx_strand_id
1 'polypeptide(L)'
;MAKSREKRDLIAQWAFDSRPILGRFHLWLEDVDVKWVRGTPFKEFHGEISFVDGRIERLFAMTGAVTALGTQLFGRFGEGVGLDKSGQNQVKKDADAISAYIMSESLWYLSRQLPENHAIMVSLGEGLMPKGGETPDMGSNPLLGFGRVYARPEVAKWLDKRVQLMINDSSYGWKGFYGDLRDAGITVWGTAIDTLENTSRFAKGKKTGPMSILHVFDQPLHVTRPYEGYIGNLLLPKAVVRAAGNRSILINFRTPRKLVLEAIEEAYPGIRRENVHVWTLRGKSREFRIGKLWKEWSDLGVHLTENEWVLPTTGIPLFTDSGTYAPTYHIGTWQDEEGQTHLFLVDGYAASAEAMQATSLAPMLGLEAFLSVFTSKFKLPYDREWHIMGLNPQATDFAEKLAEILEGQPDRETIEMYRELIQGGIEAGIPVKKANVSADDFFPEKNWEVMAISGYMCPDPYSGASGIKKVGENIYQATVRQATPRADKQITFTFRLMETMEQSRLVFSPLLNRFFYGEDFENRPVKISDSGRIRNELQTLCSEALEFLGEDRIRVHFNLILPDVISLEHQAKLKDILRWYKANHPLWFGWLELAD
;
A
#
# COMPACT_ATOMS: atom_id res chain seq x y z
N MET A 1 35.32 25.08 0.44
CA MET A 1 34.30 26.02 -0.09
C MET A 1 33.40 25.38 -1.16
N ALA A 2 33.94 24.77 -2.22
CA ALA A 2 33.14 24.14 -3.30
C ALA A 2 32.12 23.07 -2.80
N LYS A 3 32.55 22.11 -1.96
CA LYS A 3 31.66 21.09 -1.36
C LYS A 3 30.49 21.69 -0.54
N SER A 4 30.68 22.85 0.08
CA SER A 4 29.62 23.55 0.83
C SER A 4 28.60 24.23 -0.09
N ARG A 5 29.04 24.70 -1.27
CA ARG A 5 28.15 25.25 -2.29
C ARG A 5 27.31 24.17 -2.94
N GLU A 6 27.92 23.06 -3.36
CA GLU A 6 27.20 21.92 -3.96
C GLU A 6 26.11 21.37 -3.04
N LYS A 7 26.39 21.26 -1.74
CA LYS A 7 25.40 20.84 -0.74
C LYS A 7 24.25 21.85 -0.61
N ARG A 8 24.53 23.16 -0.63
CA ARG A 8 23.50 24.20 -0.60
C ARG A 8 22.63 24.18 -1.87
N ASP A 9 23.26 24.02 -3.03
CA ASP A 9 22.56 23.92 -4.31
C ASP A 9 21.65 22.67 -4.35
N LEU A 10 22.13 21.54 -3.81
CA LEU A 10 21.33 20.33 -3.61
C LEU A 10 20.08 20.59 -2.77
N ILE A 11 20.25 21.17 -1.58
CA ILE A 11 19.13 21.46 -0.66
C ILE A 11 18.15 22.45 -1.30
N ALA A 12 18.67 23.50 -1.94
CA ALA A 12 17.85 24.52 -2.58
C ALA A 12 16.99 23.94 -3.71
N GLN A 13 17.57 23.09 -4.56
CA GLN A 13 16.85 22.47 -5.66
C GLN A 13 15.78 21.48 -5.16
N TRP A 14 16.10 20.65 -4.16
CA TRP A 14 15.10 19.79 -3.51
C TRP A 14 13.96 20.62 -2.91
N ALA A 15 14.27 21.66 -2.14
CA ALA A 15 13.27 22.53 -1.53
C ALA A 15 12.38 23.23 -2.58
N PHE A 16 12.97 23.68 -3.69
CA PHE A 16 12.24 24.30 -4.80
C PHE A 16 11.26 23.32 -5.45
N ASP A 17 11.74 22.13 -5.80
CA ASP A 17 10.95 21.13 -6.50
C ASP A 17 9.81 20.58 -5.65
N SER A 18 10.09 20.33 -4.36
CA SER A 18 9.14 19.76 -3.42
C SER A 18 8.35 20.81 -2.62
N ARG A 19 8.49 22.11 -2.95
CA ARG A 19 7.81 23.23 -2.29
C ARG A 19 6.30 23.02 -2.11
N PRO A 20 5.54 22.47 -3.08
CA PRO A 20 4.10 22.26 -2.89
C PRO A 20 3.75 21.41 -1.66
N ILE A 21 4.53 20.35 -1.40
CA ILE A 21 4.31 19.44 -0.27
C ILE A 21 4.89 20.04 1.02
N LEU A 22 6.11 20.59 0.97
CA LEU A 22 6.73 21.25 2.13
C LEU A 22 5.86 22.38 2.68
N GLY A 23 5.37 23.24 1.79
CA GLY A 23 4.50 24.36 2.17
C GLY A 23 3.14 23.90 2.70
N ARG A 24 2.61 22.76 2.22
CA ARG A 24 1.36 22.20 2.73
C ARG A 24 1.51 21.70 4.18
N PHE A 25 2.64 21.09 4.51
CA PHE A 25 2.88 20.51 5.83
C PHE A 25 3.69 21.40 6.76
N HIS A 26 3.92 22.66 6.37
CA HIS A 26 4.65 23.66 7.16
C HIS A 26 6.03 23.12 7.59
N LEU A 27 6.74 22.54 6.63
CA LEU A 27 8.08 21.96 6.82
C LEU A 27 9.13 22.82 6.16
N TRP A 28 10.20 23.09 6.89
CA TRP A 28 11.42 23.64 6.35
C TRP A 28 12.45 22.53 6.11
N LEU A 29 13.10 22.55 4.96
CA LEU A 29 14.12 21.56 4.59
C LEU A 29 15.51 22.05 5.00
N GLU A 30 16.08 21.45 6.05
CA GLU A 30 17.42 21.77 6.56
C GLU A 30 18.52 21.07 5.77
N ASP A 31 18.29 19.79 5.43
CA ASP A 31 19.29 18.99 4.75
C ASP A 31 18.69 17.85 3.92
N VAL A 32 19.43 17.38 2.92
CA VAL A 32 19.16 16.19 2.12
C VAL A 32 20.44 15.41 1.91
N ASP A 33 20.45 14.12 2.27
CA ASP A 33 21.49 13.17 1.93
C ASP A 33 20.96 12.08 1.00
N VAL A 34 21.69 11.76 -0.07
CA VAL A 34 21.29 10.77 -1.07
C VAL A 34 22.37 9.69 -1.14
N LYS A 35 22.00 8.46 -0.76
CA LYS A 35 22.83 7.27 -0.85
C LYS A 35 22.31 6.36 -1.95
N TRP A 36 23.16 6.01 -2.90
CA TRP A 36 22.84 5.02 -3.92
C TRP A 36 23.04 3.61 -3.36
N VAL A 37 22.00 2.78 -3.46
CA VAL A 37 22.01 1.37 -3.04
C VAL A 37 22.33 0.46 -4.23
N ARG A 38 21.82 0.82 -5.42
CA ARG A 38 22.02 0.07 -6.67
C ARG A 38 22.00 1.01 -7.88
N GLY A 39 22.61 0.57 -8.97
CA GLY A 39 22.68 1.31 -10.23
C GLY A 39 23.94 2.17 -10.31
N THR A 40 24.18 2.79 -11.46
CA THR A 40 25.32 3.69 -11.64
C THR A 40 24.98 5.07 -11.07
N PRO A 41 25.68 5.53 -10.03
CA PRO A 41 25.42 6.85 -9.46
C PRO A 41 25.72 7.94 -10.48
N PHE A 42 24.80 8.89 -10.60
CA PHE A 42 25.04 10.15 -11.31
C PHE A 42 24.79 11.33 -10.38
N LYS A 43 25.29 12.51 -10.76
CA LYS A 43 25.07 13.73 -9.98
C LYS A 43 23.59 14.05 -9.92
N GLU A 44 23.04 14.29 -8.73
CA GLU A 44 21.63 14.66 -8.58
C GLU A 44 21.26 15.81 -9.54
N PHE A 45 20.07 15.69 -10.15
CA PHE A 45 19.54 16.58 -11.22
C PHE A 45 20.16 16.44 -12.62
N HIS A 46 21.07 15.48 -12.84
CA HIS A 46 21.64 15.21 -14.18
C HIS A 46 21.03 13.97 -14.88
N GLY A 47 19.97 13.39 -14.35
CA GLY A 47 19.25 12.28 -14.97
C GLY A 47 18.07 11.79 -14.13
N GLU A 48 17.30 10.87 -14.71
CA GLU A 48 16.14 10.21 -14.09
C GLU A 48 16.40 8.72 -13.90
N ILE A 49 15.77 8.13 -12.90
CA ILE A 49 15.81 6.67 -12.66
C ILE A 49 14.49 5.98 -13.02
N SER A 50 13.44 6.72 -13.38
CA SER A 50 12.08 6.23 -13.67
C SER A 50 11.49 6.79 -14.97
N PHE A 51 10.26 6.41 -15.29
CA PHE A 51 9.49 6.93 -16.44
C PHE A 51 8.99 8.37 -16.24
N VAL A 52 9.07 8.92 -15.03
CA VAL A 52 8.65 10.30 -14.75
C VAL A 52 9.85 11.25 -14.78
N ASP A 53 9.61 12.54 -14.98
CA ASP A 53 10.68 13.53 -14.90
C ASP A 53 11.25 13.62 -13.47
N GLY A 54 12.49 14.13 -13.37
CA GLY A 54 13.17 14.20 -12.07
C GLY A 54 12.43 15.02 -11.02
N ARG A 55 11.67 16.06 -11.38
CA ARG A 55 10.92 16.85 -10.40
C ARG A 55 9.77 16.04 -9.80
N ILE A 56 9.07 15.27 -10.64
CA ILE A 56 8.04 14.34 -10.20
C ILE A 56 8.64 13.21 -9.34
N GLU A 57 9.81 12.66 -9.68
CA GLU A 57 10.52 11.68 -8.83
C GLU A 57 10.73 12.23 -7.41
N ARG A 58 11.17 13.49 -7.30
CA ARG A 58 11.44 14.15 -6.02
C ARG A 58 10.15 14.40 -5.22
N LEU A 59 9.06 14.75 -5.88
CA LEU A 59 7.75 14.92 -5.22
C LEU A 59 7.21 13.60 -4.66
N PHE A 60 7.41 12.49 -5.36
CA PHE A 60 7.05 11.16 -4.84
C PHE A 60 7.93 10.74 -3.66
N ALA A 61 9.25 10.97 -3.73
CA ALA A 61 10.15 10.73 -2.60
C ALA A 61 9.74 11.58 -1.37
N MET A 62 9.41 12.86 -1.58
CA MET A 62 8.92 13.75 -0.51
C MET A 62 7.59 13.27 0.06
N THR A 63 6.68 12.76 -0.77
CA THR A 63 5.40 12.16 -0.33
C THR A 63 5.65 11.03 0.67
N GLY A 64 6.54 10.09 0.35
CA GLY A 64 6.89 8.99 1.27
C GLY A 64 7.53 9.49 2.57
N ALA A 65 8.45 10.47 2.49
CA ALA A 65 9.14 11.01 3.66
C ALA A 65 8.20 11.76 4.63
N VAL A 66 7.31 12.60 4.10
CA VAL A 66 6.36 13.38 4.90
C VAL A 66 5.26 12.49 5.49
N THR A 67 4.82 11.47 4.74
CA THR A 67 3.87 10.45 5.25
C THR A 67 4.47 9.69 6.42
N ALA A 68 5.71 9.20 6.31
CA ALA A 68 6.38 8.52 7.41
C ALA A 68 6.60 9.43 8.62
N LEU A 69 7.06 10.67 8.41
CA LEU A 69 7.28 11.64 9.48
C LEU A 69 5.98 11.95 10.23
N GLY A 70 4.95 12.36 9.50
CA GLY A 70 3.68 12.79 10.10
C GLY A 70 2.97 11.65 10.81
N THR A 71 2.99 10.44 10.23
CA THR A 71 2.39 9.26 10.88
C THR A 71 3.15 8.90 12.16
N GLN A 72 4.49 8.87 12.14
CA GLN A 72 5.26 8.57 13.35
C GLN A 72 5.02 9.59 14.48
N LEU A 73 4.89 10.88 14.14
CA LEU A 73 4.74 11.95 15.13
C LEU A 73 3.30 12.13 15.63
N PHE A 74 2.31 11.93 14.77
CA PHE A 74 0.92 12.30 15.03
C PHE A 74 -0.06 11.12 14.96
N GLY A 75 0.36 9.98 14.41
CA GLY A 75 -0.43 8.75 14.28
C GLY A 75 -0.60 7.93 15.56
N ARG A 76 -0.23 8.44 16.75
CA ARG A 76 -0.38 7.75 18.04
C ARG A 76 0.51 6.50 18.21
N PHE A 77 1.77 6.58 17.76
CA PHE A 77 2.74 5.49 17.85
C PHE A 77 2.90 4.96 19.28
N GLY A 78 2.68 3.65 19.47
CA GLY A 78 2.82 2.99 20.78
C GLY A 78 1.69 3.21 21.78
N GLU A 79 0.68 4.03 21.47
CA GLU A 79 -0.44 4.29 22.38
C GLU A 79 -1.40 3.10 22.54
N GLY A 80 -1.26 2.06 21.72
CA GLY A 80 -2.03 0.81 21.84
C GLY A 80 -1.51 -0.14 22.93
N VAL A 81 -0.34 0.15 23.52
CA VAL A 81 0.25 -0.70 24.56
C VAL A 81 -0.62 -0.67 25.81
N GLY A 82 -1.00 -1.85 26.31
CA GLY A 82 -1.82 -1.98 27.53
C GLY A 82 -3.32 -1.76 27.30
N LEU A 83 -3.74 -1.35 26.11
CA LEU A 83 -5.15 -1.30 25.74
C LEU A 83 -5.70 -2.69 25.40
N ASP A 84 -7.00 -2.84 25.56
CA ASP A 84 -7.73 -4.02 25.11
C ASP A 84 -7.82 -4.06 23.56
N LYS A 85 -8.48 -5.09 23.03
CA LYS A 85 -8.60 -5.27 21.57
C LYS A 85 -9.31 -4.08 20.91
N SER A 86 -10.32 -3.51 21.56
CA SER A 86 -11.08 -2.37 21.02
C SER A 86 -10.20 -1.12 20.96
N GLY A 87 -9.54 -0.77 22.07
CA GLY A 87 -8.63 0.37 22.13
C GLY A 87 -7.44 0.24 21.18
N GLN A 88 -6.86 -0.97 21.05
CA GLN A 88 -5.80 -1.21 20.05
C GLN A 88 -6.31 -1.01 18.62
N ASN A 89 -7.51 -1.47 18.30
CA ASN A 89 -8.10 -1.26 16.97
C ASN A 89 -8.37 0.22 16.69
N GLN A 90 -8.78 0.99 17.69
CA GLN A 90 -8.97 2.44 17.53
C GLN A 90 -7.65 3.15 17.22
N VAL A 91 -6.58 2.86 17.97
CA VAL A 91 -5.25 3.44 17.71
C VAL A 91 -4.77 3.10 16.29
N LYS A 92 -5.01 1.87 15.83
CA LYS A 92 -4.69 1.46 14.45
C LYS A 92 -5.46 2.29 13.42
N LYS A 93 -6.78 2.39 13.57
CA LYS A 93 -7.64 3.18 12.67
C LYS A 93 -7.22 4.65 12.61
N ASP A 94 -6.91 5.26 13.76
CA ASP A 94 -6.47 6.65 13.81
C ASP A 94 -5.12 6.84 13.10
N ALA A 95 -4.19 5.90 13.27
CA ALA A 95 -2.89 5.92 12.61
C ALA A 95 -3.02 5.79 11.09
N ASP A 96 -3.82 4.83 10.62
CA ASP A 96 -4.13 4.64 9.19
C ASP A 96 -4.79 5.89 8.60
N ALA A 97 -5.77 6.49 9.30
CA ALA A 97 -6.45 7.71 8.84
C ALA A 97 -5.50 8.91 8.71
N ILE A 98 -4.57 9.08 9.66
CA ILE A 98 -3.55 10.14 9.58
C ILE A 98 -2.60 9.89 8.41
N SER A 99 -2.12 8.65 8.26
CA SER A 99 -1.21 8.30 7.16
C SER A 99 -1.86 8.51 5.79
N ALA A 100 -3.11 8.02 5.64
CA ALA A 100 -3.90 8.18 4.44
C ALA A 100 -4.14 9.65 4.09
N TYR A 101 -4.45 10.48 5.08
CA TYR A 101 -4.59 11.92 4.88
C TYR A 101 -3.30 12.57 4.38
N ILE A 102 -2.16 12.28 5.01
CA ILE A 102 -0.89 12.90 4.65
C ILE A 102 -0.48 12.53 3.22
N MET A 103 -0.60 11.25 2.87
CA MET A 103 -0.28 10.78 1.52
C MET A 103 -1.27 11.36 0.49
N SER A 104 -2.57 11.35 0.78
CA SER A 104 -3.60 11.89 -0.12
C SER A 104 -3.43 13.39 -0.38
N GLU A 105 -3.15 14.19 0.65
CA GLU A 105 -2.85 15.60 0.51
C GLU A 105 -1.52 15.82 -0.25
N SER A 106 -0.51 15.00 -0.01
CA SER A 106 0.75 15.06 -0.77
C SER A 106 0.52 14.81 -2.27
N LEU A 107 -0.24 13.76 -2.62
CA LEU A 107 -0.63 13.44 -4.00
C LEU A 107 -1.47 14.55 -4.63
N TRP A 108 -2.37 15.16 -3.87
CA TRP A 108 -3.15 16.31 -4.34
C TRP A 108 -2.28 17.52 -4.67
N TYR A 109 -1.29 17.86 -3.84
CA TYR A 109 -0.38 18.97 -4.12
C TYR A 109 0.60 18.63 -5.26
N LEU A 110 1.03 17.37 -5.35
CA LEU A 110 1.84 16.83 -6.44
C LEU A 110 1.09 16.90 -7.78
N SER A 111 -0.22 16.57 -7.81
CA SER A 111 -0.99 16.43 -9.05
C SER A 111 -1.05 17.72 -9.88
N ARG A 112 -0.83 18.87 -9.26
CA ARG A 112 -0.72 20.19 -9.92
C ARG A 112 0.53 20.33 -10.79
N GLN A 113 1.53 19.48 -10.56
CA GLN A 113 2.77 19.44 -11.33
C GLN A 113 2.74 18.39 -12.44
N LEU A 114 1.69 17.56 -12.52
CA LEU A 114 1.54 16.59 -13.60
C LEU A 114 1.37 17.31 -14.95
N PRO A 115 1.80 16.66 -16.05
CA PRO A 115 1.43 17.09 -17.39
C PRO A 115 -0.10 17.18 -17.54
N GLU A 116 -0.56 18.01 -18.47
CA GLU A 116 -1.98 18.42 -18.52
C GLU A 116 -2.95 17.26 -18.76
N ASN A 117 -2.52 16.23 -19.49
CA ASN A 117 -3.30 15.04 -19.80
C ASN A 117 -3.00 13.83 -18.88
N HIS A 118 -2.28 14.04 -17.77
CA HIS A 118 -1.88 12.96 -16.86
C HIS A 118 -2.71 12.94 -15.58
N ALA A 119 -2.93 11.73 -15.07
CA ALA A 119 -3.58 11.47 -13.80
C ALA A 119 -2.85 10.37 -13.02
N ILE A 120 -2.91 10.44 -11.70
CA ILE A 120 -2.56 9.32 -10.82
C ILE A 120 -3.88 8.67 -10.38
N MET A 121 -4.00 7.35 -10.51
CA MET A 121 -5.18 6.61 -10.08
C MET A 121 -4.81 5.50 -9.10
N VAL A 122 -5.48 5.48 -7.95
CA VAL A 122 -5.34 4.37 -7.00
C VAL A 122 -5.97 3.11 -7.59
N SER A 123 -5.13 2.13 -7.90
CA SER A 123 -5.57 0.86 -8.50
C SER A 123 -5.60 -0.28 -7.48
N LEU A 124 -4.75 -0.21 -6.45
CA LEU A 124 -4.81 -1.03 -5.24
C LEU A 124 -4.56 -0.11 -4.04
N GLY A 125 -5.40 -0.19 -3.02
CA GLY A 125 -5.36 0.70 -1.86
C GLY A 125 -6.29 0.21 -0.77
N GLU A 126 -6.50 1.03 0.26
CA GLU A 126 -7.42 0.72 1.35
C GLU A 126 -8.87 0.83 0.85
N GLY A 127 -9.56 -0.30 0.72
CA GLY A 127 -10.99 -0.35 0.43
C GLY A 127 -11.45 0.30 -0.89
N LEU A 128 -12.77 0.47 -0.99
CA LEU A 128 -13.47 1.20 -2.03
C LEU A 128 -13.51 2.70 -1.72
N MET A 129 -13.54 3.54 -2.75
CA MET A 129 -14.02 4.91 -2.58
C MET A 129 -15.55 4.89 -2.63
N PRO A 130 -16.28 5.50 -1.67
CA PRO A 130 -17.73 5.60 -1.73
C PRO A 130 -18.15 6.44 -2.94
N LYS A 131 -18.52 5.78 -4.03
CA LYS A 131 -19.13 6.38 -5.23
C LYS A 131 -20.61 6.01 -5.26
N GLY A 132 -21.44 6.90 -5.81
CA GLY A 132 -22.90 6.77 -5.72
C GLY A 132 -23.39 5.39 -6.20
N GLY A 133 -24.12 4.69 -5.33
CA GLY A 133 -24.70 3.36 -5.60
C GLY A 133 -24.12 2.18 -4.80
N GLU A 134 -23.14 2.40 -3.92
CA GLU A 134 -22.49 1.33 -3.15
C GLU A 134 -23.31 0.80 -1.96
N THR A 135 -23.14 -0.48 -1.63
CA THR A 135 -23.77 -1.16 -0.48
C THR A 135 -22.90 -1.07 0.79
N PRO A 136 -23.48 -1.07 2.00
CA PRO A 136 -22.75 -0.91 3.28
C PRO A 136 -21.59 -1.89 3.52
N ASP A 137 -21.62 -3.09 2.93
CA ASP A 137 -20.60 -4.12 3.15
C ASP A 137 -19.24 -3.86 2.44
N MET A 138 -19.13 -2.73 1.74
CA MET A 138 -17.95 -2.33 0.98
C MET A 138 -17.09 -1.37 1.82
N GLY A 139 -16.05 -1.90 2.49
CA GLY A 139 -15.14 -1.10 3.31
C GLY A 139 -14.62 0.12 2.55
N SER A 140 -14.82 1.31 3.11
CA SER A 140 -14.61 2.57 2.39
C SER A 140 -13.45 3.40 2.97
N ASN A 141 -12.40 3.65 2.20
CA ASN A 141 -11.45 4.74 2.48
C ASN A 141 -11.44 5.70 1.26
N PRO A 142 -12.20 6.81 1.26
CA PRO A 142 -12.28 7.74 0.14
C PRO A 142 -11.02 8.55 -0.10
N LEU A 143 -10.08 8.59 0.85
CA LEU A 143 -8.86 9.36 0.66
C LEU A 143 -7.91 8.63 -0.28
N LEU A 144 -7.84 7.29 -0.22
CA LEU A 144 -6.92 6.44 -0.99
C LEU A 144 -7.53 5.09 -1.39
N GLY A 145 -8.85 5.06 -1.58
CA GLY A 145 -9.56 3.88 -2.05
C GLY A 145 -9.47 3.72 -3.54
N PHE A 146 -9.83 2.53 -4.01
CA PHE A 146 -9.79 2.21 -5.44
C PHE A 146 -10.52 3.23 -6.29
N GLY A 147 -9.90 3.58 -7.42
CA GLY A 147 -10.46 4.51 -8.36
C GLY A 147 -10.41 5.98 -7.89
N ARG A 148 -9.67 6.29 -6.82
CA ARG A 148 -9.32 7.68 -6.47
C ARG A 148 -8.42 8.26 -7.55
N VAL A 149 -8.76 9.45 -8.03
CA VAL A 149 -8.02 10.17 -9.06
C VAL A 149 -7.36 11.41 -8.48
N TYR A 150 -6.09 11.60 -8.81
CA TYR A 150 -5.35 12.85 -8.58
C TYR A 150 -4.88 13.39 -9.93
N ALA A 151 -5.53 14.45 -10.38
CA ALA A 151 -5.21 15.10 -11.64
C ALA A 151 -5.59 16.58 -11.59
N ARG A 152 -5.36 17.30 -12.69
CA ARG A 152 -5.94 18.63 -12.89
C ARG A 152 -7.48 18.53 -13.00
N PRO A 153 -8.24 19.60 -12.68
CA PRO A 153 -9.69 19.51 -12.49
C PRO A 153 -10.47 18.90 -13.66
N GLU A 154 -10.12 19.22 -14.90
CA GLU A 154 -10.83 18.70 -16.08
C GLU A 154 -10.59 17.20 -16.29
N VAL A 155 -9.33 16.76 -16.22
CA VAL A 155 -8.96 15.34 -16.31
C VAL A 155 -9.56 14.56 -15.14
N ALA A 156 -9.50 15.10 -13.92
CA ALA A 156 -10.09 14.47 -12.75
C ALA A 156 -11.60 14.25 -12.94
N LYS A 157 -12.34 15.28 -13.34
CA LYS A 157 -13.79 15.20 -13.59
C LYS A 157 -14.14 14.19 -14.69
N TRP A 158 -13.37 14.17 -15.77
CA TRP A 158 -13.59 13.24 -16.88
C TRP A 158 -13.32 11.79 -16.46
N LEU A 159 -12.25 11.55 -15.72
CA LEU A 159 -11.81 10.21 -15.30
C LEU A 159 -12.70 9.66 -14.19
N ASP A 160 -13.10 10.49 -13.22
CA ASP A 160 -14.01 10.11 -12.14
C ASP A 160 -15.31 9.51 -12.66
N LYS A 161 -15.89 10.10 -13.72
CA LYS A 161 -17.10 9.58 -14.37
C LYS A 161 -16.91 8.18 -14.95
N ARG A 162 -15.75 7.90 -15.54
CA ARG A 162 -15.45 6.59 -16.15
C ARG A 162 -15.13 5.54 -15.13
N VAL A 163 -14.46 5.92 -14.05
CA VAL A 163 -14.28 5.03 -12.90
C VAL A 163 -15.63 4.71 -12.26
N GLN A 164 -16.55 5.67 -12.13
CA GLN A 164 -17.91 5.40 -11.65
C GLN A 164 -18.66 4.41 -12.54
N LEU A 165 -18.61 4.61 -13.87
CA LEU A 165 -19.20 3.66 -14.81
C LEU A 165 -18.58 2.27 -14.66
N MET A 166 -17.26 2.18 -14.51
CA MET A 166 -16.55 0.89 -14.36
C MET A 166 -16.93 0.14 -13.08
N ILE A 167 -17.20 0.87 -12.00
CA ILE A 167 -17.58 0.27 -10.72
C ILE A 167 -19.07 -0.15 -10.73
N ASN A 168 -19.94 0.70 -11.29
CA ASN A 168 -21.39 0.58 -11.11
C ASN A 168 -22.14 -0.08 -12.29
N ASP A 169 -21.57 -0.08 -13.50
CA ASP A 169 -22.21 -0.62 -14.70
C ASP A 169 -21.52 -1.90 -15.16
N SER A 170 -22.20 -3.04 -14.96
CA SER A 170 -21.70 -4.37 -15.39
C SER A 170 -21.42 -4.49 -16.90
N SER A 171 -22.00 -3.62 -17.74
CA SER A 171 -21.74 -3.58 -19.17
C SER A 171 -20.48 -2.78 -19.54
N TYR A 172 -19.98 -1.93 -18.62
CA TYR A 172 -18.80 -1.09 -18.81
C TYR A 172 -17.60 -1.68 -18.05
N GLY A 173 -16.93 -2.65 -18.67
CA GLY A 173 -15.75 -3.30 -18.09
C GLY A 173 -14.41 -2.58 -18.39
N TRP A 174 -13.31 -3.20 -17.94
CA TRP A 174 -11.95 -2.71 -18.15
C TRP A 174 -11.62 -2.30 -19.60
N LYS A 175 -12.09 -3.09 -20.57
CA LYS A 175 -11.86 -2.80 -22.00
C LYS A 175 -12.46 -1.46 -22.44
N GLY A 176 -13.65 -1.13 -21.94
CA GLY A 176 -14.29 0.16 -22.20
C GLY A 176 -13.50 1.28 -21.55
N PHE A 177 -13.19 1.13 -20.26
CA PHE A 177 -12.37 2.10 -19.51
C PHE A 177 -11.03 2.41 -20.20
N TYR A 178 -10.26 1.39 -20.54
CA TYR A 178 -8.95 1.56 -21.16
C TYR A 178 -9.03 2.08 -22.60
N GLY A 179 -10.08 1.70 -23.36
CA GLY A 179 -10.36 2.26 -24.68
C GLY A 179 -10.61 3.77 -24.62
N ASP A 180 -11.48 4.21 -23.71
CA ASP A 180 -11.79 5.62 -23.48
C ASP A 180 -10.54 6.45 -23.13
N LEU A 181 -9.62 5.91 -22.31
CA LEU A 181 -8.35 6.57 -21.98
C LEU A 181 -7.52 6.88 -23.24
N ARG A 182 -7.39 5.86 -24.11
CA ARG A 182 -6.61 5.97 -25.34
C ARG A 182 -7.22 6.94 -26.33
N ASP A 183 -8.54 6.89 -26.50
CA ASP A 183 -9.26 7.78 -27.41
C ASP A 183 -9.21 9.24 -26.95
N ALA A 184 -9.22 9.48 -25.64
CA ALA A 184 -9.09 10.82 -25.06
C ALA A 184 -7.65 11.33 -24.94
N GLY A 185 -6.64 10.48 -25.20
CA GLY A 185 -5.23 10.82 -25.03
C GLY A 185 -4.84 11.11 -23.57
N ILE A 186 -5.53 10.47 -22.61
CA ILE A 186 -5.28 10.62 -21.17
C ILE A 186 -4.35 9.51 -20.70
N THR A 187 -3.24 9.90 -20.07
CA THR A 187 -2.30 8.97 -19.44
C THR A 187 -2.66 8.81 -17.97
N VAL A 188 -2.86 7.56 -17.53
CA VAL A 188 -3.11 7.24 -16.12
C VAL A 188 -1.92 6.47 -15.57
N TRP A 189 -1.28 7.00 -14.53
CA TRP A 189 -0.33 6.26 -13.70
C TRP A 189 -1.09 5.54 -12.59
N GLY A 190 -1.07 4.21 -12.62
CA GLY A 190 -1.67 3.39 -11.57
C GLY A 190 -0.85 3.45 -10.29
N THR A 191 -1.48 3.31 -9.13
CA THR A 191 -0.77 3.13 -7.86
C THR A 191 -1.25 1.93 -7.06
N ALA A 192 -0.32 1.33 -6.33
CA ALA A 192 -0.60 0.40 -5.25
C ALA A 192 -0.10 1.01 -3.93
N ILE A 193 -1.03 1.24 -3.00
CA ILE A 193 -0.79 2.04 -1.79
C ILE A 193 -1.08 1.20 -0.55
N ASP A 194 -0.13 1.21 0.38
CA ASP A 194 -0.34 0.80 1.77
C ASP A 194 0.23 1.92 2.65
N THR A 195 -0.65 2.69 3.28
CA THR A 195 -0.21 3.90 3.96
C THR A 195 0.49 3.62 5.27
N LEU A 196 0.24 2.47 5.88
CA LEU A 196 0.85 2.06 7.13
C LEU A 196 1.01 0.54 7.15
N GLU A 197 2.06 0.07 6.50
CA GLU A 197 2.47 -1.32 6.61
C GLU A 197 2.83 -1.61 8.07
N ASN A 198 2.40 -2.78 8.57
CA ASN A 198 2.64 -3.22 9.93
C ASN A 198 1.95 -2.36 11.00
N THR A 199 0.72 -1.87 10.75
CA THR A 199 -0.09 -1.07 11.71
C THR A 199 -0.15 -1.67 13.11
N SER A 200 -0.24 -3.00 13.23
CA SER A 200 -0.27 -3.67 14.55
C SER A 200 1.06 -3.52 15.31
N ARG A 201 2.19 -3.47 14.61
CA ARG A 201 3.51 -3.20 15.19
C ARG A 201 3.63 -1.72 15.58
N PHE A 202 3.10 -0.82 14.73
CA PHE A 202 3.05 0.62 14.98
C PHE A 202 2.25 0.96 16.26
N ALA A 203 1.01 0.46 16.37
CA ALA A 203 0.16 0.69 17.54
C ALA A 203 0.78 0.15 18.84
N LYS A 204 1.58 -0.92 18.75
CA LYS A 204 2.30 -1.52 19.89
C LYS A 204 3.67 -0.90 20.16
N GLY A 205 4.07 0.13 19.42
CA GLY A 205 5.33 0.83 19.62
C GLY A 205 6.55 -0.06 19.36
N LYS A 206 6.44 -1.04 18.45
CA LYS A 206 7.54 -1.93 18.11
C LYS A 206 8.67 -1.12 17.47
N LYS A 207 9.91 -1.47 17.80
CA LYS A 207 11.10 -0.72 17.39
C LYS A 207 11.47 -0.87 15.91
N THR A 208 10.83 -1.79 15.18
CA THR A 208 11.15 -2.11 13.78
C THR A 208 9.91 -2.45 12.98
N GLY A 209 9.93 -2.12 11.68
CA GLY A 209 8.95 -2.58 10.69
C GLY A 209 7.96 -1.55 10.15
N PRO A 210 7.33 -0.68 10.98
CA PRO A 210 6.36 0.30 10.46
C PRO A 210 6.93 1.19 9.35
N MET A 211 6.21 1.25 8.23
CA MET A 211 6.56 2.07 7.06
C MET A 211 5.32 2.42 6.23
N SER A 212 5.49 3.34 5.30
CA SER A 212 4.49 3.67 4.26
C SER A 212 5.00 3.19 2.91
N ILE A 213 4.11 2.70 2.06
CA ILE A 213 4.40 2.14 0.75
C ILE A 213 3.55 2.83 -0.31
N LEU A 214 4.21 3.35 -1.34
CA LEU A 214 3.58 3.89 -2.54
C LEU A 214 4.31 3.35 -3.75
N HIS A 215 3.63 2.54 -4.56
CA HIS A 215 4.13 2.12 -5.87
C HIS A 215 3.40 2.88 -6.94
N VAL A 216 4.15 3.41 -7.91
CA VAL A 216 3.62 4.15 -9.06
C VAL A 216 4.02 3.42 -10.32
N PHE A 217 3.03 3.09 -11.14
CA PHE A 217 3.16 2.38 -12.39
C PHE A 217 2.88 3.32 -13.56
N ASP A 218 3.51 3.08 -14.71
CA ASP A 218 3.35 3.89 -15.92
C ASP A 218 1.97 3.76 -16.60
N GLN A 219 1.14 2.85 -16.10
CA GLN A 219 -0.21 2.54 -16.58
C GLN A 219 -1.11 2.12 -15.41
N PRO A 220 -2.45 2.13 -15.55
CA PRO A 220 -3.33 1.63 -14.50
C PRO A 220 -3.30 0.09 -14.45
N LEU A 221 -3.54 -0.49 -13.27
CA LEU A 221 -3.62 -1.96 -13.16
C LEU A 221 -4.96 -2.45 -13.68
N HIS A 222 -4.97 -3.58 -14.38
CA HIS A 222 -6.13 -4.30 -14.89
C HIS A 222 -6.98 -4.90 -13.76
N VAL A 223 -7.54 -4.01 -12.94
CA VAL A 223 -8.42 -4.29 -11.80
C VAL A 223 -9.60 -3.35 -11.91
N THR A 224 -10.81 -3.89 -11.82
CA THR A 224 -12.07 -3.16 -12.08
C THR A 224 -12.82 -2.76 -10.81
N ARG A 225 -12.49 -3.40 -9.69
CA ARG A 225 -13.01 -3.10 -8.35
C ARG A 225 -12.05 -3.63 -7.30
N PRO A 226 -12.15 -3.18 -6.04
CA PRO A 226 -11.38 -3.72 -4.94
C PRO A 226 -11.54 -5.20 -4.78
N TYR A 227 -10.42 -5.82 -4.48
CA TYR A 227 -10.34 -7.22 -4.16
C TYR A 227 -9.42 -7.38 -2.97
N GLU A 228 -10.02 -7.63 -1.81
CA GLU A 228 -9.31 -7.97 -0.58
C GLU A 228 -9.21 -9.48 -0.46
N GLY A 229 -8.30 -10.06 -1.22
CA GLY A 229 -8.01 -11.49 -1.20
C GLY A 229 -6.66 -11.81 -0.55
N TYR A 230 -6.39 -13.10 -0.43
CA TYR A 230 -5.05 -13.59 -0.11
C TYR A 230 -4.36 -14.13 -1.36
N ILE A 231 -3.05 -13.93 -1.44
CA ILE A 231 -2.23 -14.41 -2.55
C ILE A 231 -1.03 -15.14 -1.97
N GLY A 232 -0.88 -16.42 -2.31
CA GLY A 232 0.34 -17.18 -2.08
C GLY A 232 1.48 -16.61 -2.92
N ASN A 233 2.64 -16.40 -2.32
CA ASN A 233 3.78 -15.77 -2.97
C ASN A 233 5.06 -16.57 -2.72
N LEU A 234 5.81 -16.82 -3.79
CA LEU A 234 7.15 -17.39 -3.76
C LEU A 234 8.05 -16.45 -4.57
N LEU A 235 9.03 -15.84 -3.91
CA LEU A 235 9.97 -14.91 -4.54
C LEU A 235 11.38 -15.49 -4.49
N LEU A 236 12.01 -15.61 -5.66
CA LEU A 236 13.30 -16.27 -5.83
C LEU A 236 14.27 -15.39 -6.63
N PRO A 237 15.58 -15.45 -6.36
CA PRO A 237 16.57 -14.86 -7.26
C PRO A 237 16.46 -15.44 -8.68
N LYS A 238 16.66 -14.61 -9.70
CA LYS A 238 16.68 -15.05 -11.11
C LYS A 238 17.68 -16.17 -11.39
N ALA A 239 18.77 -16.24 -10.62
CA ALA A 239 19.76 -17.31 -10.72
C ALA A 239 19.14 -18.69 -10.43
N VAL A 240 18.32 -18.80 -9.39
CA VAL A 240 17.61 -20.04 -9.01
C VAL A 240 16.64 -20.45 -10.11
N VAL A 241 15.86 -19.50 -10.63
CA VAL A 241 14.90 -19.78 -11.71
C VAL A 241 15.58 -20.21 -13.00
N ARG A 242 16.73 -19.61 -13.33
CA ARG A 242 17.55 -20.01 -14.48
C ARG A 242 18.11 -21.43 -14.31
N ALA A 243 18.61 -21.76 -13.12
CA ALA A 243 19.12 -23.10 -12.82
C ALA A 243 18.02 -24.16 -12.96
N ALA A 244 16.81 -23.88 -12.46
CA ALA A 244 15.64 -24.73 -12.67
C ALA A 244 15.30 -24.89 -14.16
N GLY A 245 15.29 -23.78 -14.91
CA GLY A 245 15.02 -23.77 -16.36
C GLY A 245 16.02 -24.61 -17.16
N ASN A 246 17.30 -24.60 -16.82
CA ASN A 246 18.33 -25.44 -17.44
C ASN A 246 18.05 -26.94 -17.26
N ARG A 247 17.30 -27.31 -16.21
CA ARG A 247 16.84 -28.68 -15.94
C ARG A 247 15.40 -28.94 -16.41
N SER A 248 14.83 -28.03 -17.21
CA SER A 248 13.44 -28.09 -17.68
C SER A 248 12.39 -28.10 -16.56
N ILE A 249 12.70 -27.48 -15.41
CA ILE A 249 11.76 -27.30 -14.30
C ILE A 249 11.15 -25.90 -14.42
N LEU A 250 9.84 -25.83 -14.68
CA LEU A 250 9.08 -24.59 -14.64
C LEU A 250 8.62 -24.30 -13.21
N ILE A 251 9.33 -23.44 -12.52
CA ILE A 251 8.95 -23.02 -11.17
C ILE A 251 7.65 -22.20 -11.22
N ASN A 252 6.78 -22.49 -10.25
CA ASN A 252 5.63 -21.67 -9.85
C ASN A 252 5.41 -21.85 -8.34
N PHE A 253 4.43 -21.14 -7.78
CA PHE A 253 4.10 -21.22 -6.35
C PHE A 253 3.79 -22.65 -5.86
N ARG A 254 3.28 -23.53 -6.74
CA ARG A 254 2.87 -24.91 -6.43
C ARG A 254 4.00 -25.92 -6.56
N THR A 255 5.19 -25.48 -6.98
CA THR A 255 6.34 -26.37 -7.17
C THR A 255 6.77 -26.94 -5.82
N PRO A 256 6.89 -28.28 -5.68
CA PRO A 256 7.36 -28.90 -4.44
C PRO A 256 8.67 -28.27 -3.97
N ARG A 257 8.78 -27.91 -2.69
CA ARG A 257 9.96 -27.17 -2.19
C ARG A 257 11.27 -27.94 -2.34
N LYS A 258 11.20 -29.27 -2.42
CA LYS A 258 12.34 -30.11 -2.81
C LYS A 258 12.94 -29.72 -4.17
N LEU A 259 12.10 -29.49 -5.19
CA LEU A 259 12.58 -29.10 -6.53
C LEU A 259 13.11 -27.67 -6.55
N VAL A 260 12.52 -26.79 -5.73
CA VAL A 260 13.05 -25.42 -5.54
C VAL A 260 14.42 -25.47 -4.88
N LEU A 261 14.61 -26.30 -3.85
CA LEU A 261 15.90 -26.49 -3.19
C LEU A 261 16.95 -27.08 -4.13
N GLU A 262 16.62 -28.07 -4.95
CA GLU A 262 17.54 -28.60 -5.96
C GLU A 262 17.99 -27.51 -6.95
N ALA A 263 17.11 -26.58 -7.31
CA ALA A 263 17.47 -25.44 -8.15
C ALA A 263 18.34 -24.41 -7.42
N ILE A 264 18.17 -24.26 -6.11
CA ILE A 264 19.03 -23.42 -5.25
C ILE A 264 20.44 -24.01 -5.17
N GLU A 265 20.55 -25.32 -4.91
CA GLU A 265 21.84 -26.03 -4.82
C GLU A 265 22.63 -25.96 -6.15
N GLU A 266 21.92 -26.00 -7.29
CA GLU A 266 22.51 -25.82 -8.61
C GLU A 266 22.93 -24.37 -8.88
N ALA A 267 22.11 -23.38 -8.48
CA ALA A 267 22.42 -21.97 -8.67
C ALA A 267 23.61 -21.50 -7.80
N TYR A 268 23.80 -22.12 -6.65
CA TYR A 268 24.84 -21.77 -5.67
C TYR A 268 25.58 -23.03 -5.20
N PRO A 269 26.52 -23.56 -6.02
CA PRO A 269 27.24 -24.79 -5.70
C PRO A 269 27.95 -24.71 -4.34
N GLY A 270 27.74 -25.74 -3.51
CA GLY A 270 28.34 -25.82 -2.18
C GLY A 270 27.57 -25.09 -1.06
N ILE A 271 26.42 -24.46 -1.38
CA ILE A 271 25.53 -23.94 -0.34
C ILE A 271 25.06 -25.07 0.58
N ARG A 272 25.16 -24.87 1.89
CA ARG A 272 24.60 -25.80 2.87
C ARG A 272 23.11 -25.51 3.05
N ARG A 273 22.30 -26.54 3.31
CA ARG A 273 20.84 -26.37 3.41
C ARG A 273 20.45 -25.50 4.60
N GLU A 274 21.16 -25.61 5.70
CA GLU A 274 21.00 -24.77 6.89
C GLU A 274 21.36 -23.29 6.65
N ASN A 275 22.12 -23.00 5.58
CA ASN A 275 22.45 -21.63 5.14
C ASN A 275 21.42 -21.08 4.13
N VAL A 276 20.37 -21.83 3.82
CA VAL A 276 19.18 -21.33 3.12
C VAL A 276 18.18 -20.87 4.18
N HIS A 277 17.82 -19.59 4.13
CA HIS A 277 16.97 -18.90 5.07
C HIS A 277 15.66 -18.50 4.41
N VAL A 278 14.57 -19.13 4.84
CA VAL A 278 13.23 -18.86 4.30
C VAL A 278 12.48 -17.96 5.28
N TRP A 279 12.10 -16.79 4.80
CA TRP A 279 11.16 -15.92 5.50
C TRP A 279 9.74 -16.25 5.09
N THR A 280 8.88 -16.38 6.10
CA THR A 280 7.46 -16.68 5.96
C THR A 280 6.70 -16.06 7.13
N LEU A 281 5.42 -15.76 6.96
CA LEU A 281 4.59 -15.35 8.09
C LEU A 281 4.49 -16.51 9.09
N ARG A 282 4.70 -16.23 10.38
CA ARG A 282 4.62 -17.21 11.47
C ARG A 282 3.58 -16.82 12.51
N GLY A 283 3.36 -17.71 13.46
CA GLY A 283 2.43 -17.55 14.58
C GLY A 283 1.31 -18.61 14.58
N LYS A 284 0.81 -18.93 15.77
CA LYS A 284 -0.16 -20.01 16.01
C LYS A 284 -1.42 -19.91 15.16
N SER A 285 -1.91 -18.69 14.88
CA SER A 285 -3.10 -18.49 14.05
C SER A 285 -2.91 -18.86 12.57
N ARG A 286 -1.66 -19.04 12.10
CA ARG A 286 -1.32 -19.33 10.70
C ARG A 286 -0.90 -20.77 10.47
N GLU A 287 -0.66 -21.52 11.53
CA GLU A 287 -0.20 -22.92 11.47
C GLU A 287 -1.14 -23.80 10.65
N PHE A 288 -2.45 -23.64 10.82
CA PHE A 288 -3.44 -24.36 10.02
C PHE A 288 -3.33 -24.06 8.52
N ARG A 289 -3.06 -22.79 8.15
CA ARG A 289 -3.05 -22.32 6.75
C ARG A 289 -1.77 -22.70 6.03
N ILE A 290 -0.62 -22.47 6.66
CA ILE A 290 0.72 -22.59 6.02
C ILE A 290 1.72 -23.45 6.81
N GLY A 291 1.33 -24.10 7.90
CA GLY A 291 2.22 -24.99 8.67
C GLY A 291 2.77 -26.16 7.85
N LYS A 292 2.01 -26.65 6.86
CA LYS A 292 2.51 -27.63 5.89
C LYS A 292 3.67 -27.08 5.05
N LEU A 293 3.59 -25.83 4.62
CA LEU A 293 4.65 -25.15 3.86
C LEU A 293 5.93 -25.02 4.69
N TRP A 294 5.78 -24.67 5.98
CA TRP A 294 6.89 -24.66 6.93
C TRP A 294 7.55 -26.04 7.01
N LYS A 295 6.73 -27.08 7.16
CA LYS A 295 7.21 -28.46 7.26
C LYS A 295 8.01 -28.88 6.04
N GLU A 296 7.55 -28.54 4.83
CA GLU A 296 8.26 -28.85 3.59
C GLU A 296 9.69 -28.31 3.56
N TRP A 297 9.92 -27.09 4.06
CA TRP A 297 11.27 -26.53 4.18
C TRP A 297 12.07 -27.16 5.30
N SER A 298 11.49 -27.28 6.50
CA SER A 298 12.22 -27.81 7.66
C SER A 298 12.63 -29.28 7.47
N ASP A 299 11.80 -30.11 6.82
CA ASP A 299 12.12 -31.51 6.51
C ASP A 299 13.30 -31.64 5.55
N LEU A 300 13.58 -30.60 4.75
CA LEU A 300 14.72 -30.54 3.85
C LEU A 300 16.00 -30.06 4.56
N GLY A 301 15.93 -29.65 5.83
CA GLY A 301 17.06 -29.08 6.58
C GLY A 301 17.29 -27.59 6.31
N VAL A 302 16.30 -26.90 5.74
CA VAL A 302 16.35 -25.45 5.48
C VAL A 302 15.93 -24.68 6.73
N HIS A 303 16.60 -23.55 6.98
CA HIS A 303 16.30 -22.69 8.14
C HIS A 303 15.07 -21.83 7.84
N LEU A 304 13.98 -22.04 8.58
CA LEU A 304 12.86 -21.12 8.65
C LEU A 304 13.17 -20.00 9.64
N THR A 305 13.24 -18.76 9.18
CA THR A 305 13.61 -17.65 10.05
C THR A 305 12.61 -17.47 11.21
N GLU A 306 13.13 -17.06 12.37
CA GLU A 306 12.35 -16.80 13.58
C GLU A 306 12.25 -15.31 13.89
N ASN A 307 11.21 -14.93 14.64
CA ASN A 307 11.18 -13.62 15.29
C ASN A 307 12.46 -13.37 16.11
N GLU A 308 12.98 -12.14 16.01
CA GLU A 308 14.19 -11.68 16.69
C GLU A 308 15.49 -12.35 16.22
N TRP A 309 15.46 -13.21 15.19
CA TRP A 309 16.69 -13.63 14.52
C TRP A 309 17.39 -12.41 13.92
N VAL A 310 18.66 -12.23 14.25
CA VAL A 310 19.43 -11.06 13.82
C VAL A 310 19.91 -11.29 12.40
N LEU A 311 19.48 -10.44 11.47
CA LEU A 311 19.96 -10.49 10.09
C LEU A 311 21.43 -10.10 10.05
N PRO A 312 22.35 -10.99 9.64
CA PRO A 312 23.79 -10.70 9.70
C PRO A 312 24.21 -9.47 8.89
N THR A 313 23.52 -9.19 7.79
CA THR A 313 23.84 -8.07 6.90
C THR A 313 23.45 -6.70 7.45
N THR A 314 22.44 -6.63 8.33
CA THR A 314 21.95 -5.37 8.90
C THR A 314 22.24 -5.23 10.39
N GLY A 315 22.46 -6.35 11.09
CA GLY A 315 22.60 -6.40 12.55
C GLY A 315 21.30 -6.12 13.30
N ILE A 316 20.15 -6.13 12.61
CA ILE A 316 18.84 -5.80 13.19
C ILE A 316 18.01 -7.09 13.33
N PRO A 317 17.34 -7.31 14.48
CA PRO A 317 16.41 -8.43 14.65
C PRO A 317 15.21 -8.32 13.68
N LEU A 318 14.93 -9.40 12.95
CA LEU A 318 13.81 -9.48 12.02
C LEU A 318 12.49 -9.83 12.71
N PHE A 319 11.39 -9.72 11.98
CA PHE A 319 10.04 -10.09 12.44
C PHE A 319 9.23 -10.89 11.41
N THR A 320 8.49 -11.89 11.86
CA THR A 320 7.70 -12.81 11.04
C THR A 320 6.21 -12.74 11.34
N ASP A 321 5.78 -11.82 12.22
CA ASP A 321 4.39 -11.70 12.65
C ASP A 321 3.51 -10.86 11.70
N SER A 322 4.11 -10.10 10.78
CA SER A 322 3.46 -9.22 9.80
C SER A 322 4.33 -8.92 8.58
N GLY A 323 3.70 -8.45 7.48
CA GLY A 323 4.33 -7.80 6.32
C GLY A 323 5.22 -8.70 5.46
N THR A 324 4.79 -9.06 4.24
CA THR A 324 5.65 -9.78 3.28
C THR A 324 6.37 -8.85 2.31
N TYR A 325 6.08 -7.55 2.34
CA TYR A 325 6.65 -6.59 1.42
C TYR A 325 8.13 -6.33 1.75
N ALA A 326 8.42 -5.81 2.94
CA ALA A 326 9.78 -5.43 3.33
C ALA A 326 10.83 -6.57 3.22
N PRO A 327 10.54 -7.83 3.61
CA PRO A 327 11.46 -8.97 3.40
C PRO A 327 11.95 -9.15 1.96
N THR A 328 11.16 -8.72 0.97
CA THR A 328 11.51 -8.82 -0.46
C THR A 328 12.79 -8.06 -0.79
N TYR A 329 13.06 -6.94 -0.12
CA TYR A 329 14.28 -6.17 -0.31
C TYR A 329 15.56 -6.89 0.10
N HIS A 330 15.45 -7.94 0.91
CA HIS A 330 16.59 -8.70 1.44
C HIS A 330 16.87 -10.00 0.66
N ILE A 331 16.00 -10.39 -0.29
CA ILE A 331 16.16 -11.63 -1.04
C ILE A 331 17.46 -11.58 -1.85
N GLY A 332 18.32 -12.58 -1.65
CA GLY A 332 19.65 -12.63 -2.24
C GLY A 332 20.64 -13.40 -1.38
N THR A 333 21.90 -13.37 -1.80
CA THR A 333 22.98 -14.10 -1.15
C THR A 333 23.98 -13.20 -0.45
N TRP A 334 24.60 -13.68 0.62
CA TRP A 334 25.79 -13.09 1.24
C TRP A 334 26.81 -14.17 1.60
N GLN A 335 28.02 -13.76 1.94
CA GLN A 335 29.06 -14.62 2.51
C GLN A 335 29.21 -14.29 3.99
N ASP A 336 29.34 -15.32 4.84
CA ASP A 336 29.67 -15.13 6.25
C ASP A 336 31.19 -14.95 6.47
N GLU A 337 31.62 -14.84 7.73
CA GLU A 337 33.04 -14.69 8.10
C GLU A 337 33.90 -15.91 7.74
N GLU A 338 33.27 -17.09 7.59
CA GLU A 338 33.92 -18.34 7.18
C GLU A 338 33.95 -18.51 5.64
N GLY A 339 33.43 -17.52 4.90
CA GLY A 339 33.34 -17.55 3.44
C GLY A 339 32.27 -18.51 2.91
N GLN A 340 31.29 -18.86 3.74
CA GLN A 340 30.18 -19.73 3.36
C GLN A 340 29.05 -18.90 2.76
N THR A 341 28.45 -19.44 1.70
CA THR A 341 27.33 -18.79 1.03
C THR A 341 26.05 -19.03 1.80
N HIS A 342 25.29 -17.95 1.98
CA HIS A 342 23.93 -17.99 2.51
C HIS A 342 22.96 -17.43 1.46
N LEU A 343 21.71 -17.88 1.53
CA LEU A 343 20.62 -17.38 0.70
C LEU A 343 19.43 -17.01 1.59
N PHE A 344 18.88 -15.81 1.41
CA PHE A 344 17.59 -15.43 1.98
C PHE A 344 16.52 -15.39 0.87
N LEU A 345 15.34 -15.96 1.13
CA LEU A 345 14.19 -15.93 0.21
C LEU A 345 12.86 -15.79 0.96
N VAL A 346 11.79 -15.44 0.24
CA VAL A 346 10.44 -15.28 0.78
C VAL A 346 9.50 -16.34 0.19
N ASP A 347 8.78 -17.03 1.06
CA ASP A 347 7.77 -18.02 0.68
C ASP A 347 6.60 -18.05 1.68
N GLY A 348 5.39 -17.79 1.21
CA GLY A 348 4.21 -17.75 2.06
C GLY A 348 2.99 -17.17 1.36
N TYR A 349 2.36 -16.20 2.00
CA TYR A 349 1.22 -15.48 1.44
C TYR A 349 1.15 -14.05 1.97
N ALA A 350 0.45 -13.19 1.25
CA ALA A 350 0.14 -11.83 1.66
C ALA A 350 -1.32 -11.48 1.34
N ALA A 351 -1.78 -10.31 1.78
CA ALA A 351 -2.97 -9.70 1.19
C ALA A 351 -2.70 -9.35 -0.28
N SER A 352 -3.74 -9.23 -1.10
CA SER A 352 -3.64 -8.95 -2.55
C SER A 352 -2.81 -7.71 -2.89
N ALA A 353 -3.04 -6.59 -2.18
CA ALA A 353 -2.30 -5.34 -2.38
C ALA A 353 -0.81 -5.49 -2.02
N GLU A 354 -0.51 -6.03 -0.84
CA GLU A 354 0.85 -6.31 -0.37
C GLU A 354 1.58 -7.28 -1.31
N ALA A 355 0.90 -8.32 -1.80
CA ALA A 355 1.46 -9.29 -2.73
C ALA A 355 1.83 -8.62 -4.07
N MET A 356 0.97 -7.76 -4.59
CA MET A 356 1.26 -7.02 -5.82
C MET A 356 2.44 -6.06 -5.63
N GLN A 357 2.49 -5.33 -4.51
CA GLN A 357 3.61 -4.45 -4.16
C GLN A 357 4.92 -5.23 -3.99
N ALA A 358 4.91 -6.40 -3.36
CA ALA A 358 6.11 -7.23 -3.22
C ALA A 358 6.58 -7.74 -4.60
N THR A 359 5.63 -8.18 -5.43
CA THR A 359 5.91 -8.73 -6.78
C THR A 359 6.43 -7.65 -7.72
N SER A 360 5.93 -6.42 -7.63
CA SER A 360 6.41 -5.33 -8.45
C SER A 360 7.86 -4.92 -8.14
N LEU A 361 8.43 -5.30 -6.99
CA LEU A 361 9.86 -5.16 -6.70
C LEU A 361 10.74 -6.15 -7.49
N ALA A 362 10.18 -7.24 -8.04
CA ALA A 362 11.00 -8.29 -8.63
C ALA A 362 11.92 -7.82 -9.79
N PRO A 363 11.47 -6.97 -10.74
CA PRO A 363 12.32 -6.48 -11.82
C PRO A 363 13.55 -5.70 -11.34
N MET A 364 13.42 -4.90 -10.26
CA MET A 364 14.53 -4.07 -9.76
C MET A 364 15.48 -4.79 -8.82
N LEU A 365 15.04 -5.89 -8.21
CA LEU A 365 15.83 -6.70 -7.27
C LEU A 365 16.44 -7.95 -7.92
N GLY A 366 16.24 -8.14 -9.24
CA GLY A 366 16.77 -9.31 -9.94
C GLY A 366 16.10 -10.61 -9.49
N LEU A 367 14.80 -10.53 -9.18
CA LEU A 367 13.99 -11.64 -8.69
C LEU A 367 12.97 -12.07 -9.74
N GLU A 368 12.38 -13.24 -9.51
CA GLU A 368 11.12 -13.67 -10.12
C GLU A 368 10.13 -13.93 -8.99
N ALA A 369 8.87 -13.56 -9.22
CA ALA A 369 7.79 -13.71 -8.26
C ALA A 369 6.70 -14.59 -8.85
N PHE A 370 6.32 -15.63 -8.11
CA PHE A 370 5.31 -16.61 -8.49
C PHE A 370 4.12 -16.48 -7.56
N LEU A 371 2.98 -16.09 -8.11
CA LEU A 371 1.76 -15.84 -7.35
C LEU A 371 0.71 -16.92 -7.57
N SER A 372 -0.04 -17.21 -6.52
CA SER A 372 -1.22 -18.08 -6.55
C SER A 372 -2.37 -17.43 -5.80
N VAL A 373 -3.51 -17.24 -6.47
CA VAL A 373 -4.68 -16.61 -5.87
C VAL A 373 -5.35 -17.59 -4.90
N PHE A 374 -5.68 -17.11 -3.70
CA PHE A 374 -6.47 -17.82 -2.70
C PHE A 374 -7.81 -17.11 -2.49
N THR A 375 -8.75 -17.76 -1.80
CA THR A 375 -10.02 -17.11 -1.46
C THR A 375 -9.81 -15.98 -0.45
N SER A 376 -10.69 -14.96 -0.45
CA SER A 376 -10.63 -13.87 0.53
C SER A 376 -10.89 -14.31 1.97
N LYS A 377 -11.43 -15.52 2.18
CA LYS A 377 -11.61 -16.10 3.51
C LYS A 377 -10.38 -16.90 3.98
N PHE A 378 -9.62 -17.48 3.06
CA PHE A 378 -8.45 -18.33 3.33
C PHE A 378 -8.67 -19.29 4.51
N LYS A 379 -9.71 -20.11 4.40
CA LYS A 379 -10.18 -21.04 5.44
C LYS A 379 -9.58 -22.43 5.31
N LEU A 380 -8.90 -22.74 4.20
CA LEU A 380 -8.25 -24.02 3.97
C LEU A 380 -6.73 -23.89 4.04
N PRO A 381 -6.01 -25.02 4.18
CA PRO A 381 -4.57 -25.06 3.94
C PRO A 381 -4.21 -24.51 2.55
N TYR A 382 -3.03 -23.89 2.45
CA TYR A 382 -2.57 -23.20 1.25
C TYR A 382 -2.54 -24.09 0.00
N ASP A 383 -2.26 -25.39 0.18
CA ASP A 383 -2.19 -26.42 -0.86
C ASP A 383 -3.57 -26.80 -1.42
N ARG A 384 -4.66 -26.32 -0.81
CA ARG A 384 -6.05 -26.51 -1.27
C ARG A 384 -6.70 -25.22 -1.78
N GLU A 385 -6.40 -24.08 -1.16
CA GLU A 385 -6.99 -22.79 -1.54
C GLU A 385 -6.84 -22.43 -3.01
N TRP A 386 -5.67 -22.73 -3.60
CA TRP A 386 -5.45 -22.43 -5.01
C TRP A 386 -6.33 -23.27 -5.94
N HIS A 387 -6.71 -24.49 -5.54
CA HIS A 387 -7.61 -25.34 -6.32
C HIS A 387 -9.02 -24.74 -6.36
N ILE A 388 -9.47 -24.15 -5.24
CA ILE A 388 -10.78 -23.49 -5.14
C ILE A 388 -10.90 -22.35 -6.14
N MET A 389 -9.92 -21.44 -6.17
CA MET A 389 -9.98 -20.27 -7.07
C MET A 389 -9.96 -20.65 -8.55
N GLY A 390 -9.45 -21.85 -8.90
CA GLY A 390 -9.47 -22.39 -10.25
C GLY A 390 -10.80 -23.01 -10.69
N LEU A 391 -11.77 -23.19 -9.79
CA LEU A 391 -13.08 -23.77 -10.14
C LEU A 391 -13.90 -22.82 -11.02
N ASN A 392 -14.79 -23.38 -11.84
CA ASN A 392 -15.77 -22.61 -12.59
C ASN A 392 -17.07 -22.47 -11.77
N PRO A 393 -17.41 -21.28 -11.26
CA PRO A 393 -18.59 -21.08 -10.41
C PRO A 393 -19.91 -21.24 -11.15
N GLN A 394 -19.91 -21.46 -12.47
CA GLN A 394 -21.11 -21.73 -13.28
C GLN A 394 -21.19 -23.18 -13.76
N ALA A 395 -20.23 -24.03 -13.40
CA ALA A 395 -20.26 -25.42 -13.82
C ALA A 395 -21.31 -26.22 -13.04
N THR A 396 -21.96 -27.16 -13.72
CA THR A 396 -22.96 -28.06 -13.14
C THR A 396 -22.35 -29.01 -12.12
N ASP A 397 -21.06 -29.33 -12.27
CA ASP A 397 -20.28 -30.20 -11.38
C ASP A 397 -19.51 -29.44 -10.28
N PHE A 398 -19.80 -28.15 -10.09
CA PHE A 398 -19.09 -27.31 -9.11
C PHE A 398 -19.13 -27.87 -7.69
N ALA A 399 -20.30 -28.31 -7.23
CA ALA A 399 -20.49 -28.82 -5.87
C ALA A 399 -19.69 -30.12 -5.62
N GLU A 400 -19.61 -30.99 -6.62
CA GLU A 400 -18.84 -32.24 -6.57
C GLU A 400 -17.33 -31.93 -6.46
N LYS A 401 -16.81 -31.08 -7.35
CA LYS A 401 -15.40 -30.65 -7.32
C LYS A 401 -15.02 -29.92 -6.04
N LEU A 402 -15.94 -29.09 -5.52
CA LEU A 402 -15.74 -28.43 -4.24
C LEU A 402 -15.67 -29.45 -3.10
N ALA A 403 -16.54 -30.45 -3.10
CA ALA A 403 -16.54 -31.52 -2.08
C ALA A 403 -15.24 -32.33 -2.08
N GLU A 404 -14.67 -32.60 -3.26
CA GLU A 404 -13.36 -33.25 -3.38
C GLU A 404 -12.24 -32.44 -2.70
N ILE A 405 -12.18 -31.12 -2.94
CA ILE A 405 -11.16 -30.25 -2.35
C ILE A 405 -11.37 -30.09 -0.84
N LEU A 406 -12.63 -29.98 -0.40
CA LEU A 406 -12.97 -29.88 1.02
C LEU A 406 -12.79 -31.19 1.78
N GLU A 407 -12.66 -32.32 1.07
CA GLU A 407 -12.68 -33.68 1.63
C GLU A 407 -13.93 -33.95 2.48
N GLY A 408 -15.08 -33.48 2.01
CA GLY A 408 -16.35 -33.59 2.71
C GLY A 408 -17.50 -32.98 1.90
N GLN A 409 -18.73 -33.34 2.22
CA GLN A 409 -19.91 -32.80 1.53
C GLN A 409 -20.27 -31.41 2.10
N PRO A 410 -20.07 -30.32 1.35
CA PRO A 410 -20.48 -29.00 1.80
C PRO A 410 -22.00 -28.85 1.78
N ASP A 411 -22.54 -28.07 2.71
CA ASP A 411 -23.93 -27.64 2.64
C ASP A 411 -24.15 -26.59 1.52
N ARG A 412 -25.42 -26.28 1.26
CA ARG A 412 -25.80 -25.33 0.20
C ARG A 412 -25.23 -23.94 0.45
N GLU A 413 -25.18 -23.48 1.69
CA GLU A 413 -24.66 -22.16 2.05
C GLU A 413 -23.16 -22.06 1.75
N THR A 414 -22.39 -23.10 2.09
CA THR A 414 -20.96 -23.19 1.79
C THR A 414 -20.71 -23.22 0.29
N ILE A 415 -21.51 -23.96 -0.48
CA ILE A 415 -21.42 -23.99 -1.95
C ILE A 415 -21.60 -22.60 -2.54
N GLU A 416 -22.68 -21.90 -2.17
CA GLU A 416 -22.96 -20.55 -2.69
C GLU A 416 -21.89 -19.54 -2.24
N MET A 417 -21.45 -19.60 -0.98
CA MET A 417 -20.35 -18.77 -0.48
C MET A 417 -19.09 -18.93 -1.36
N TYR A 418 -18.68 -20.16 -1.70
CA TYR A 418 -17.50 -20.34 -2.56
C TYR A 418 -17.73 -19.89 -4.01
N ARG A 419 -18.95 -20.02 -4.55
CA ARG A 419 -19.27 -19.44 -5.88
C ARG A 419 -19.09 -17.93 -5.87
N GLU A 420 -19.63 -17.25 -4.86
CA GLU A 420 -19.53 -15.79 -4.70
C GLU A 420 -18.08 -15.34 -4.56
N LEU A 421 -17.26 -16.04 -3.77
CA LEU A 421 -15.84 -15.73 -3.60
C LEU A 421 -15.06 -15.78 -4.93
N ILE A 422 -15.32 -16.79 -5.75
CA ILE A 422 -14.65 -16.95 -7.05
C ILE A 422 -15.17 -15.89 -8.03
N GLN A 423 -16.49 -15.69 -8.08
CA GLN A 423 -17.13 -14.71 -8.94
C GLN A 423 -16.63 -13.30 -8.64
N GLY A 424 -16.51 -12.92 -7.37
CA GLY A 424 -15.94 -11.65 -6.94
C GLY A 424 -14.51 -11.43 -7.44
N GLY A 425 -13.67 -12.48 -7.41
CA GLY A 425 -12.32 -12.42 -7.99
C GLY A 425 -12.33 -12.22 -9.52
N ILE A 426 -13.19 -12.94 -10.24
CA ILE A 426 -13.35 -12.80 -11.70
C ILE A 426 -13.81 -11.39 -12.06
N GLU A 427 -14.81 -10.87 -11.36
CA GLU A 427 -15.38 -9.54 -11.61
C GLU A 427 -14.44 -8.40 -11.26
N ALA A 428 -13.48 -8.63 -10.37
CA ALA A 428 -12.39 -7.72 -10.05
C ALA A 428 -11.22 -7.76 -11.05
N GLY A 429 -11.25 -8.67 -12.03
CA GLY A 429 -10.16 -8.83 -13.00
C GLY A 429 -8.98 -9.64 -12.48
N ILE A 430 -9.11 -10.32 -11.33
CA ILE A 430 -8.05 -11.15 -10.76
C ILE A 430 -7.87 -12.41 -11.64
N PRO A 431 -6.63 -12.79 -11.99
CA PRO A 431 -6.36 -13.93 -12.89
C PRO A 431 -6.54 -15.30 -12.21
N VAL A 432 -7.73 -15.57 -11.67
CA VAL A 432 -8.05 -16.77 -10.84
C VAL A 432 -7.86 -18.11 -11.56
N LYS A 433 -7.92 -18.12 -12.90
CA LYS A 433 -7.78 -19.35 -13.71
C LYS A 433 -6.34 -19.76 -13.97
N LYS A 434 -5.36 -18.92 -13.64
CA LYS A 434 -3.95 -19.21 -13.93
C LYS A 434 -3.31 -19.99 -12.79
N ALA A 435 -2.56 -21.02 -13.17
CA ALA A 435 -1.76 -21.79 -12.22
C ALA A 435 -0.53 -21.03 -11.71
N ASN A 436 -0.02 -20.11 -12.54
CA ASN A 436 1.08 -19.21 -12.21
C ASN A 436 0.68 -17.80 -12.64
N VAL A 437 0.50 -16.93 -11.65
CA VAL A 437 0.24 -15.51 -11.86
C VAL A 437 1.56 -14.76 -11.71
N SER A 438 1.85 -13.85 -12.64
CA SER A 438 2.96 -12.90 -12.52
C SER A 438 2.44 -11.47 -12.37
N ALA A 439 3.32 -10.52 -12.05
CA ALA A 439 2.97 -9.09 -12.05
C ALA A 439 2.39 -8.64 -13.41
N ASP A 440 2.93 -9.16 -14.53
CA ASP A 440 2.49 -8.80 -15.88
C ASP A 440 0.99 -9.03 -16.13
N ASP A 441 0.39 -9.98 -15.40
CA ASP A 441 -1.03 -10.30 -15.54
C ASP A 441 -1.96 -9.22 -15.01
N PHE A 442 -1.43 -8.27 -14.24
CA PHE A 442 -2.14 -7.10 -13.75
C PHE A 442 -1.94 -5.86 -14.62
N PHE A 443 -1.17 -5.93 -15.72
CA PHE A 443 -0.92 -4.78 -16.60
C PHE A 443 -1.51 -4.99 -17.99
N PRO A 444 -2.20 -4.00 -18.57
CA PRO A 444 -2.82 -4.13 -19.88
C PRO A 444 -1.80 -4.42 -21.00
N GLU A 445 -0.64 -3.76 -20.99
CA GLU A 445 0.35 -3.88 -22.06
C GLU A 445 1.43 -4.94 -21.78
N LYS A 446 1.45 -5.54 -20.58
CA LYS A 446 2.47 -6.49 -20.07
C LYS A 446 3.93 -6.01 -20.11
N ASN A 447 4.17 -4.85 -20.68
CA ASN A 447 5.40 -4.08 -20.55
C ASN A 447 5.08 -2.87 -19.67
N TRP A 448 5.75 -2.78 -18.53
CA TRP A 448 5.43 -1.82 -17.49
C TRP A 448 6.71 -1.38 -16.77
N GLU A 449 6.75 -0.11 -16.38
CA GLU A 449 7.72 0.42 -15.44
C GLU A 449 7.08 0.72 -14.09
N VAL A 450 7.90 0.70 -13.03
CA VAL A 450 7.47 1.00 -11.67
C VAL A 450 8.51 1.85 -10.95
N MET A 451 8.00 2.74 -10.11
CA MET A 451 8.73 3.43 -9.08
C MET A 451 8.14 3.06 -7.71
N ALA A 452 8.92 2.34 -6.91
CA ALA A 452 8.58 1.99 -5.55
C ALA A 452 9.13 3.02 -4.57
N ILE A 453 8.26 3.57 -3.73
CA ILE A 453 8.60 4.50 -2.65
C ILE A 453 8.26 3.84 -1.31
N SER A 454 9.24 3.80 -0.41
CA SER A 454 9.06 3.26 0.95
C SER A 454 9.55 4.27 1.99
N GLY A 455 8.64 4.85 2.77
CA GLY A 455 8.95 5.81 3.83
C GLY A 455 9.00 5.13 5.20
N TYR A 456 10.15 5.18 5.87
CA TYR A 456 10.40 4.39 7.07
C TYR A 456 10.03 5.15 8.34
N MET A 457 9.06 4.64 9.09
CA MET A 457 8.68 5.20 10.39
C MET A 457 9.61 4.72 11.50
N CYS A 458 9.92 3.41 11.47
CA CYS A 458 10.91 2.75 12.32
C CYS A 458 12.05 2.15 11.47
N PRO A 459 13.21 1.81 12.07
CA PRO A 459 14.23 1.02 11.40
C PRO A 459 13.65 -0.26 10.77
N ASP A 460 14.07 -0.57 9.56
CA ASP A 460 13.64 -1.77 8.84
C ASP A 460 14.77 -2.79 8.77
N PRO A 461 14.59 -4.01 9.35
CA PRO A 461 15.63 -5.02 9.37
C PRO A 461 16.01 -5.54 7.99
N TYR A 462 15.08 -5.51 7.03
CA TYR A 462 15.24 -6.13 5.71
C TYR A 462 16.01 -5.25 4.73
N SER A 463 15.70 -3.96 4.69
CA SER A 463 16.41 -2.98 3.88
C SER A 463 17.62 -2.35 4.58
N GLY A 464 17.69 -2.41 5.91
CA GLY A 464 18.67 -1.68 6.71
C GLY A 464 18.40 -0.18 6.79
N ALA A 465 17.26 0.29 6.29
CA ALA A 465 16.90 1.71 6.35
C ALA A 465 16.59 2.15 7.78
N SER A 466 16.97 3.38 8.13
CA SER A 466 16.61 3.99 9.41
C SER A 466 15.19 4.52 9.41
N GLY A 467 14.53 4.50 10.57
CA GLY A 467 13.26 5.20 10.78
C GLY A 467 13.44 6.70 11.06
N ILE A 468 12.36 7.32 11.55
CA ILE A 468 12.36 8.73 11.96
C ILE A 468 13.26 8.92 13.19
N LYS A 469 14.08 9.98 13.18
CA LYS A 469 14.95 10.34 14.31
C LYS A 469 14.77 11.81 14.67
N LYS A 470 14.53 12.14 15.93
CA LYS A 470 14.61 13.52 16.42
C LYS A 470 16.08 13.90 16.60
N VAL A 471 16.53 14.94 15.92
CA VAL A 471 17.95 15.39 15.93
C VAL A 471 18.13 16.79 16.52
N GLY A 472 17.04 17.48 16.83
CA GLY A 472 17.03 18.77 17.52
C GLY A 472 15.63 19.11 18.02
N GLU A 473 15.49 20.30 18.60
CA GLU A 473 14.18 20.85 18.93
C GLU A 473 13.39 21.10 17.64
N ASN A 474 12.26 20.44 17.47
CA ASN A 474 11.43 20.47 16.25
C ASN A 474 12.16 20.06 14.96
N ILE A 475 13.33 19.41 15.04
CA ILE A 475 14.11 18.94 13.89
C ILE A 475 14.15 17.41 13.87
N TYR A 476 13.76 16.84 12.73
CA TYR A 476 13.61 15.41 12.54
C TYR A 476 14.27 14.95 11.25
N GLN A 477 14.87 13.78 11.27
CA GLN A 477 15.32 13.07 10.08
C GLN A 477 14.28 12.04 9.65
N ALA A 478 13.97 12.01 8.35
CA ALA A 478 13.11 11.02 7.74
C ALA A 478 13.83 10.35 6.58
N THR A 479 13.75 9.02 6.53
CA THR A 479 14.39 8.22 5.46
C THR A 479 13.31 7.69 4.54
N VAL A 480 13.56 7.80 3.24
CA VAL A 480 12.76 7.15 2.19
C VAL A 480 13.67 6.35 1.28
N ARG A 481 13.18 5.22 0.77
CA ARG A 481 13.81 4.48 -0.33
C ARG A 481 12.99 4.70 -1.59
N GLN A 482 13.69 4.97 -2.69
CA GLN A 482 13.12 5.10 -4.02
C GLN A 482 13.83 4.10 -4.93
N ALA A 483 13.10 3.07 -5.37
CA ALA A 483 13.62 1.97 -6.16
C ALA A 483 12.87 1.85 -7.50
N THR A 484 13.63 1.66 -8.57
CA THR A 484 13.14 1.42 -9.93
C THR A 484 13.98 0.32 -10.57
N PRO A 485 13.59 -0.24 -11.74
CA PRO A 485 14.46 -1.17 -12.47
C PRO A 485 15.84 -0.58 -12.82
N ARG A 486 15.94 0.74 -12.98
CA ARG A 486 17.20 1.42 -13.38
C ARG A 486 18.15 1.68 -12.20
N ALA A 487 17.63 2.11 -11.05
CA ALA A 487 18.45 2.37 -9.87
C ALA A 487 17.68 2.29 -8.54
N ASP A 488 18.41 2.40 -7.43
CA ASP A 488 17.86 2.39 -6.08
C ASP A 488 18.59 3.41 -5.20
N LYS A 489 17.81 4.28 -4.54
CA LYS A 489 18.30 5.35 -3.68
C LYS A 489 17.66 5.28 -2.30
N GLN A 490 18.47 5.52 -1.28
CA GLN A 490 18.01 5.87 0.05
C GLN A 490 18.27 7.36 0.28
N ILE A 491 17.21 8.11 0.58
CA ILE A 491 17.26 9.56 0.73
C ILE A 491 16.89 9.89 2.18
N THR A 492 17.73 10.66 2.85
CA THR A 492 17.50 11.12 4.22
C THR A 492 17.28 12.63 4.20
N PHE A 493 16.06 13.04 4.55
CA PHE A 493 15.71 14.44 4.70
C PHE A 493 15.83 14.87 6.15
N THR A 494 16.33 16.07 6.40
CA THR A 494 16.26 16.72 7.71
C THR A 494 15.24 17.84 7.63
N PHE A 495 14.13 17.70 8.34
CA PHE A 495 13.04 18.66 8.38
C PHE A 495 13.02 19.41 9.70
N ARG A 496 12.70 20.70 9.65
CA ARG A 496 12.26 21.47 10.81
C ARG A 496 10.76 21.73 10.71
N LEU A 497 10.02 21.42 11.77
CA LEU A 497 8.63 21.84 11.90
C LEU A 497 8.62 23.37 12.09
N MET A 498 7.86 24.08 11.26
CA MET A 498 7.77 25.55 11.35
C MET A 498 6.84 26.01 12.47
N GLU A 499 5.93 25.16 12.91
CA GLU A 499 4.95 25.42 13.96
C GLU A 499 5.31 24.68 15.26
N THR A 500 4.60 24.96 16.36
CA THR A 500 4.71 24.14 17.59
C THR A 500 4.23 22.70 17.33
N MET A 501 4.47 21.78 18.27
CA MET A 501 4.03 20.39 18.13
C MET A 501 2.50 20.29 18.07
N GLU A 502 1.79 21.08 18.87
CA GLU A 502 0.32 21.14 18.91
C GLU A 502 -0.24 21.69 17.60
N GLN A 503 0.34 22.77 17.08
CA GLN A 503 -0.06 23.35 15.80
C GLN A 503 0.27 22.42 14.63
N SER A 504 1.45 21.79 14.65
CA SER A 504 1.86 20.80 13.66
C SER A 504 0.90 19.62 13.63
N ARG A 505 0.43 19.13 14.79
CA ARG A 505 -0.61 18.09 14.84
C ARG A 505 -1.85 18.49 14.05
N LEU A 506 -2.28 19.75 14.12
CA LEU A 506 -3.42 20.24 13.32
C LEU A 506 -3.08 20.33 11.82
N VAL A 507 -1.86 20.70 11.46
CA VAL A 507 -1.42 20.74 10.04
C VAL A 507 -1.45 19.35 9.40
N PHE A 508 -1.09 18.31 10.16
CA PHE A 508 -1.04 16.91 9.75
C PHE A 508 -2.35 16.14 9.99
N SER A 509 -3.38 16.77 10.54
CA SER A 509 -4.69 16.15 10.77
C SER A 509 -5.73 16.57 9.73
N PRO A 510 -6.69 15.70 9.41
CA PRO A 510 -7.91 16.05 8.66
C PRO A 510 -8.65 17.24 9.29
N LEU A 511 -9.37 18.01 8.48
CA LEU A 511 -10.05 19.24 8.88
C LEU A 511 -11.11 19.03 9.96
N LEU A 512 -11.97 18.02 9.82
CA LEU A 512 -12.99 17.66 10.81
C LEU A 512 -12.35 17.21 12.13
N ASN A 513 -11.26 16.43 12.05
CA ASN A 513 -10.52 16.03 13.25
C ASN A 513 -9.99 17.25 14.01
N ARG A 514 -9.45 18.25 13.30
CA ARG A 514 -8.99 19.50 13.95
C ARG A 514 -10.12 20.19 14.71
N PHE A 515 -11.32 20.24 14.13
CA PHE A 515 -12.49 20.82 14.79
C PHE A 515 -12.91 20.00 16.00
N PHE A 516 -12.98 18.67 15.89
CA PHE A 516 -13.28 17.79 17.02
C PHE A 516 -12.36 18.06 18.21
N TYR A 517 -11.06 18.23 17.95
CA TYR A 517 -10.04 18.50 18.96
C TYR A 517 -9.80 19.98 19.28
N GLY A 518 -10.75 20.86 18.98
CA GLY A 518 -10.82 22.19 19.58
C GLY A 518 -10.34 23.35 18.70
N GLU A 519 -10.04 23.14 17.43
CA GLU A 519 -9.94 24.27 16.51
C GLU A 519 -11.31 24.91 16.31
N ASP A 520 -11.37 26.23 16.49
CA ASP A 520 -12.56 27.04 16.27
C ASP A 520 -12.85 27.15 14.77
N PHE A 521 -13.95 26.52 14.33
CA PHE A 521 -14.39 26.56 12.95
C PHE A 521 -15.12 27.86 12.58
N GLU A 522 -15.58 28.64 13.56
CA GLU A 522 -16.36 29.85 13.34
C GLU A 522 -15.47 31.07 13.08
N ASN A 523 -14.37 31.18 13.83
CA ASN A 523 -13.50 32.37 13.79
C ASN A 523 -12.25 32.19 12.93
N ARG A 524 -12.01 31.01 12.36
CA ARG A 524 -10.86 30.78 11.46
C ARG A 524 -11.11 31.31 10.05
N PRO A 525 -10.04 31.65 9.29
CA PRO A 525 -10.17 31.89 7.85
C PRO A 525 -10.68 30.65 7.11
N VAL A 526 -11.84 30.77 6.46
CA VAL A 526 -12.43 29.70 5.66
C VAL A 526 -11.91 29.75 4.22
N LYS A 527 -11.51 28.60 3.68
CA LYS A 527 -11.06 28.45 2.30
C LYS A 527 -12.10 27.70 1.47
N ILE A 528 -12.18 27.97 0.16
CA ILE A 528 -13.03 27.20 -0.78
C ILE A 528 -12.72 25.70 -0.69
N SER A 529 -11.44 25.34 -0.49
CA SER A 529 -11.00 23.96 -0.32
C SER A 529 -11.60 23.25 0.89
N ASP A 530 -12.06 23.98 1.91
CA ASP A 530 -12.62 23.40 3.14
C ASP A 530 -13.90 22.62 2.82
N SER A 531 -14.71 23.09 1.86
CA SER A 531 -15.88 22.35 1.35
C SER A 531 -15.50 20.98 0.78
N GLY A 532 -14.50 20.94 -0.10
CA GLY A 532 -14.02 19.68 -0.68
C GLY A 532 -13.38 18.74 0.34
N ARG A 533 -12.65 19.31 1.32
CA ARG A 533 -12.04 18.54 2.42
C ARG A 533 -13.08 17.91 3.33
N ILE A 534 -14.05 18.69 3.81
CA ILE A 534 -15.15 18.20 4.64
C ILE A 534 -15.96 17.14 3.87
N ARG A 535 -16.24 17.36 2.58
CA ARG A 535 -16.90 16.35 1.73
C ARG A 535 -16.14 15.02 1.73
N ASN A 536 -14.85 15.05 1.43
CA ASN A 536 -14.01 13.84 1.38
C ASN A 536 -13.89 13.17 2.76
N GLU A 537 -13.77 13.97 3.82
CA GLU A 537 -13.65 13.45 5.19
C GLU A 537 -14.95 12.84 5.70
N LEU A 538 -16.12 13.42 5.40
CA LEU A 538 -17.42 12.80 5.72
C LEU A 538 -17.58 11.45 5.04
N GLN A 539 -17.22 11.39 3.76
CA GLN A 539 -17.19 10.14 3.02
C GLN A 539 -16.27 9.10 3.67
N THR A 540 -15.24 9.54 4.41
CA THR A 540 -14.26 8.66 5.04
C THR A 540 -14.74 8.20 6.41
N LEU A 541 -15.23 9.16 7.19
CA LEU A 541 -15.57 8.96 8.58
C LEU A 541 -16.92 8.27 8.75
N CYS A 542 -17.89 8.50 7.86
CA CYS A 542 -19.25 7.99 8.06
C CYS A 542 -19.97 7.66 6.74
N SER A 543 -19.31 6.96 5.81
CA SER A 543 -19.89 6.54 4.52
C SER A 543 -21.27 5.89 4.64
N GLU A 544 -21.46 5.00 5.64
CA GLU A 544 -22.74 4.32 5.91
C GLU A 544 -23.89 5.28 6.27
N ALA A 545 -23.56 6.49 6.73
CA ALA A 545 -24.51 7.55 7.06
C ALA A 545 -24.77 8.51 5.90
N LEU A 546 -24.22 8.26 4.71
CA LEU A 546 -24.35 9.14 3.55
C LEU A 546 -25.29 8.57 2.50
N GLU A 547 -26.29 9.37 2.12
CA GLU A 547 -27.14 9.12 0.96
C GLU A 547 -26.71 10.02 -0.20
N PHE A 548 -26.37 9.44 -1.35
CA PHE A 548 -25.95 10.18 -2.54
C PHE A 548 -27.16 10.51 -3.43
N LEU A 549 -27.49 11.79 -3.55
CA LEU A 549 -28.64 12.31 -4.29
C LEU A 549 -28.22 12.79 -5.69
N GLY A 550 -27.79 11.85 -6.53
CA GLY A 550 -27.19 12.13 -7.84
C GLY A 550 -25.69 12.42 -7.78
N GLU A 551 -25.14 13.13 -8.78
CA GLU A 551 -23.69 13.36 -8.90
C GLU A 551 -23.14 14.37 -7.87
N ASP A 552 -23.94 15.37 -7.48
CA ASP A 552 -23.45 16.58 -6.80
C ASP A 552 -24.05 16.81 -5.40
N ARG A 553 -24.91 15.91 -4.89
CA ARG A 553 -25.53 16.08 -3.57
C ARG A 553 -25.34 14.88 -2.67
N ILE A 554 -25.09 15.14 -1.39
CA ILE A 554 -24.92 14.16 -0.33
C ILE A 554 -25.79 14.59 0.84
N ARG A 555 -26.63 13.67 1.31
CA ARG A 555 -27.40 13.82 2.55
C ARG A 555 -26.74 13.02 3.66
N VAL A 556 -26.49 13.69 4.79
CA VAL A 556 -25.92 13.07 5.99
C VAL A 556 -27.06 12.71 6.94
N HIS A 557 -27.12 11.44 7.34
CA HIS A 557 -28.08 10.87 8.29
C HIS A 557 -27.40 10.63 9.64
N PHE A 558 -27.48 11.60 10.56
CA PHE A 558 -26.71 11.53 11.83
C PHE A 558 -27.09 10.32 12.70
N ASN A 559 -28.35 9.87 12.63
CA ASN A 559 -28.85 8.70 13.34
C ASN A 559 -28.25 7.37 12.85
N LEU A 560 -27.61 7.34 11.68
CA LEU A 560 -26.91 6.17 11.15
C LEU A 560 -25.42 6.15 11.53
N ILE A 561 -24.89 7.22 12.14
CA ILE A 561 -23.49 7.25 12.58
C ILE A 561 -23.34 6.43 13.86
N LEU A 562 -22.63 5.31 13.78
CA LEU A 562 -22.37 4.47 14.95
C LEU A 562 -21.46 5.18 15.97
N PRO A 563 -21.71 5.07 17.29
CA PRO A 563 -20.86 5.67 18.33
C PRO A 563 -19.40 5.19 18.31
N ASP A 564 -19.18 3.96 17.84
CA ASP A 564 -17.84 3.36 17.67
C ASP A 564 -17.08 3.94 16.46
N VAL A 565 -17.76 4.69 15.59
CA VAL A 565 -17.19 5.34 14.42
C VAL A 565 -16.90 6.81 14.72
N ILE A 566 -17.90 7.54 15.24
CA ILE A 566 -17.73 8.89 15.78
C ILE A 566 -18.43 8.92 17.13
N SER A 567 -17.74 9.35 18.19
CA SER A 567 -18.34 9.43 19.54
C SER A 567 -19.57 10.33 19.54
N LEU A 568 -20.54 10.09 20.42
CA LEU A 568 -21.78 10.90 20.48
C LEU A 568 -21.49 12.40 20.66
N GLU A 569 -20.45 12.75 21.43
CA GLU A 569 -19.98 14.12 21.58
C GLU A 569 -19.49 14.71 20.25
N HIS A 570 -18.64 13.98 19.52
CA HIS A 570 -18.15 14.40 18.22
C HIS A 570 -19.24 14.40 17.14
N GLN A 571 -20.26 13.55 17.24
CA GLN A 571 -21.42 13.57 16.33
C GLN A 571 -22.24 14.86 16.50
N ALA A 572 -22.50 15.27 17.75
CA ALA A 572 -23.17 16.54 18.03
C ALA A 572 -22.35 17.71 17.46
N LYS A 573 -21.04 17.70 17.72
CA LYS A 573 -20.13 18.72 17.19
C LYS A 573 -20.05 18.72 15.67
N LEU A 574 -20.05 17.56 15.03
CA LEU A 574 -20.10 17.42 13.57
C LEU A 574 -21.36 18.08 13.02
N LYS A 575 -22.51 17.86 13.66
CA LYS A 575 -23.79 18.47 13.26
C LYS A 575 -23.71 19.99 13.31
N ASP A 576 -23.11 20.55 14.36
CA ASP A 576 -22.93 22.00 14.50
C ASP A 576 -21.98 22.57 13.44
N ILE A 577 -20.84 21.90 13.20
CA ILE A 577 -19.88 22.26 12.15
C ILE A 577 -20.58 22.32 10.79
N LEU A 578 -21.28 21.25 10.41
CA LEU A 578 -21.93 21.14 9.10
C LEU A 578 -23.06 22.17 8.93
N ARG A 579 -23.84 22.43 9.97
CA ARG A 579 -24.87 23.48 9.97
C ARG A 579 -24.26 24.86 9.77
N TRP A 580 -23.19 25.17 10.48
CA TRP A 580 -22.49 26.46 10.38
C TRP A 580 -21.92 26.69 8.98
N TYR A 581 -21.21 25.70 8.42
CA TYR A 581 -20.64 25.82 7.08
C TYR A 581 -21.70 25.96 6.00
N LYS A 582 -22.80 25.21 6.11
CA LYS A 582 -23.93 25.32 5.17
C LYS A 582 -24.62 26.68 5.26
N ALA A 583 -24.75 27.25 6.46
CA ALA A 583 -25.38 28.55 6.66
C ALA A 583 -24.50 29.72 6.19
N ASN A 584 -23.21 29.70 6.52
CA ASN A 584 -22.28 30.80 6.23
C ASN A 584 -21.65 30.72 4.82
N HIS A 585 -21.57 29.53 4.23
CA HIS A 585 -20.99 29.28 2.91
C HIS A 585 -21.91 28.46 1.99
N PRO A 586 -23.18 28.89 1.77
CA PRO A 586 -24.20 28.09 1.10
C PRO A 586 -23.86 27.71 -0.34
N LEU A 587 -23.10 28.54 -1.06
CA LEU A 587 -22.65 28.23 -2.43
C LEU A 587 -21.62 27.09 -2.44
N TRP A 588 -20.68 27.09 -1.49
CA TRP A 588 -19.62 26.07 -1.45
C TRP A 588 -20.14 24.75 -0.89
N PHE A 589 -21.13 24.80 -0.01
CA PHE A 589 -21.78 23.63 0.60
C PHE A 589 -23.13 23.31 -0.02
N GLY A 590 -23.41 23.77 -1.24
CA GLY A 590 -24.65 23.46 -1.96
C GLY A 590 -24.86 21.97 -2.24
N TRP A 591 -23.78 21.19 -2.14
CA TRP A 591 -23.82 19.72 -2.22
C TRP A 591 -24.37 19.05 -0.95
N LEU A 592 -24.40 19.73 0.19
CA LEU A 592 -24.67 19.12 1.49
C LEU A 592 -26.15 19.24 1.88
N GLU A 593 -26.81 18.12 2.17
CA GLU A 593 -28.11 18.03 2.84
C GLU A 593 -27.94 17.39 4.23
N LEU A 594 -28.73 17.84 5.22
CA LEU A 594 -28.68 17.32 6.58
C LEU A 594 -30.06 16.73 6.91
N ALA A 595 -30.11 15.44 7.23
CA ALA A 595 -31.28 14.79 7.80
C ALA A 595 -31.08 14.66 9.31
N ASP A 596 -32.13 14.93 10.08
CA ASP A 596 -32.08 14.86 11.55
C ASP A 596 -32.07 13.44 12.08
#